data_AF-A0A6G1AD60-F1
#
_entry.id   AF-A0A6G1AD60-F1
#
_cell.length_a   1.000
_cell.length_b   1.000
_cell.length_c   1.000
_cell.angle_alpha   90.00
_cell.angle_beta   90.00
_cell.angle_gamma   90.00
#
_symmetry.space_group_name_H-M   'P 1'
#
loop_
_entity.id
_entity.type
_entity.pdbx_description
1 polymer ?
#
loop_
_entity_poly.entity_id
_entity_poly.type
_entity_poly.pdbx_seq_one_letter_code
_entity_poly.pdbx_strand_id
1 'polypeptide(L)'
;MGSYASKAALGATTDEPTEPEPKHLADLIQYINETNMSVEHLADVLSEKARSSSWVVVFKALVTVHHLMVHGNERFIQHLASRSSLFTLHNFMDKSVLEGYTMSTFIRRYSRYLNEKSLSCRLITSDVTKAKRGMGGMMRTMDTKELLNILPIIQIQFDALLNFNANPDQLTNGIILAAFKLLFKDSLRLFAAYNEGILNLLGRLRNKHCLKNKLVETFYLYI
;
A
#
# COMPACT_ATOMS: atom_id res chain seq x y z
N MET A 1 18.69 -13.98 15.72
CA MET A 1 18.32 -13.32 14.44
C MET A 1 17.07 -12.44 14.52
N GLY A 2 16.03 -12.76 15.32
CA GLY A 2 14.92 -11.81 15.55
C GLY A 2 15.39 -10.44 16.11
N SER A 3 16.38 -10.45 17.01
CA SER A 3 17.04 -9.22 17.50
C SER A 3 17.71 -8.37 16.40
N TYR A 4 18.15 -8.96 15.29
CA TYR A 4 18.77 -8.23 14.17
C TYR A 4 17.72 -7.44 13.38
N ALA A 5 16.61 -8.09 13.02
CA ALA A 5 15.50 -7.43 12.33
C ALA A 5 14.90 -6.30 13.16
N SER A 6 14.76 -6.49 14.48
CA SER A 6 14.29 -5.44 15.38
C SER A 6 15.27 -4.27 15.44
N LYS A 7 16.59 -4.53 15.48
CA LYS A 7 17.61 -3.47 15.42
C LYS A 7 17.54 -2.67 14.11
N ALA A 8 17.39 -3.36 12.98
CA ALA A 8 17.23 -2.70 11.67
C ALA A 8 15.92 -1.89 11.59
N ALA A 9 14.81 -2.42 12.11
CA ALA A 9 13.54 -1.70 12.17
C ALA A 9 13.63 -0.43 13.03
N LEU A 10 14.31 -0.51 14.18
CA LEU A 10 14.56 0.65 15.03
C LEU A 10 15.46 1.69 14.34
N GLY A 11 16.51 1.24 13.65
CA GLY A 11 17.38 2.12 12.85
C GLY A 11 16.66 2.79 11.69
N ALA A 12 15.75 2.09 11.00
CA ALA A 12 14.94 2.67 9.93
C ALA A 12 13.91 3.70 10.43
N THR A 13 13.63 3.73 11.74
CA THR A 13 12.57 4.54 12.36
C THR A 13 13.09 5.42 13.50
N THR A 14 14.32 5.92 13.36
CA THR A 14 14.89 6.97 14.22
C THR A 14 14.09 8.28 14.09
N ASP A 15 14.23 9.16 15.07
CA ASP A 15 13.63 10.50 15.10
C ASP A 15 14.40 11.55 14.27
N GLU A 16 15.49 11.14 13.62
CA GLU A 16 16.20 11.98 12.65
C GLU A 16 15.31 12.26 11.42
N PRO A 17 15.14 13.54 11.01
CA PRO A 17 14.22 13.97 9.95
C PRO A 17 14.77 13.70 8.54
N THR A 18 15.28 12.50 8.34
CA THR A 18 15.81 11.96 7.08
C THR A 18 14.97 10.76 6.65
N GLU A 19 15.04 10.39 5.37
CA GLU A 19 14.37 9.19 4.88
C GLU A 19 14.88 7.93 5.61
N PRO A 20 14.08 6.84 5.71
CA PRO A 20 14.56 5.59 6.31
C PRO A 20 15.85 5.12 5.64
N GLU A 21 16.86 4.84 6.47
CA GLU A 21 18.22 4.61 5.98
C GLU A 21 18.25 3.39 5.03
N PRO A 22 18.82 3.50 3.80
CA PRO A 22 18.77 2.42 2.81
C PRO A 22 19.38 1.11 3.28
N LYS A 23 20.42 1.18 4.13
CA LYS A 23 21.05 0.01 4.72
C LYS A 23 20.08 -0.78 5.58
N HIS A 24 19.34 -0.11 6.45
CA HIS A 24 18.35 -0.75 7.31
C HIS A 24 17.17 -1.32 6.53
N LEU A 25 16.73 -0.64 5.47
CA LEU A 25 15.73 -1.20 4.55
C LEU A 25 16.23 -2.47 3.87
N ALA A 26 17.48 -2.48 3.39
CA ALA A 26 18.09 -3.66 2.78
C ALA A 26 18.20 -4.83 3.77
N ASP A 27 18.63 -4.58 5.00
CA ASP A 27 18.70 -5.58 6.09
C ASP A 27 17.34 -6.23 6.36
N LEU A 28 16.27 -5.41 6.40
CA LEU A 28 14.91 -5.90 6.61
C LEU A 28 14.38 -6.72 5.43
N ILE A 29 14.68 -6.29 4.20
CA ILE A 29 14.31 -7.05 3.00
C ILE A 29 15.03 -8.39 2.96
N GLN A 30 16.32 -8.41 3.28
CA GLN A 30 17.10 -9.63 3.40
C GLN A 30 16.47 -10.57 4.44
N TYR A 31 16.14 -10.05 5.63
CA TYR A 31 15.46 -10.84 6.67
C TYR A 31 14.13 -11.43 6.18
N ILE A 32 13.28 -10.63 5.52
CA ILE A 32 11.97 -11.08 5.03
C ILE A 32 12.11 -12.09 3.87
N ASN A 33 13.14 -12.02 3.04
CA ASN A 33 13.28 -12.87 1.87
C ASN A 33 14.06 -14.16 2.13
N GLU A 34 15.09 -14.12 2.98
CA GLU A 34 16.06 -15.22 3.12
C GLU A 34 15.81 -16.10 4.35
N THR A 35 14.98 -15.66 5.30
CA THR A 35 14.69 -16.43 6.51
C THR A 35 13.30 -17.05 6.46
N ASN A 36 13.10 -18.22 7.07
CA ASN A 36 11.75 -18.74 7.34
C ASN A 36 11.17 -18.26 8.68
N MET A 37 11.82 -17.25 9.30
CA MET A 37 11.40 -16.73 10.60
C MET A 37 10.07 -16.00 10.51
N SER A 38 9.30 -15.99 11.61
CA SER A 38 8.05 -15.25 11.67
C SER A 38 8.28 -13.75 11.43
N VAL A 39 7.38 -13.17 10.63
CA VAL A 39 7.33 -11.73 10.35
C VAL A 39 6.52 -10.97 11.41
N GLU A 40 5.84 -11.69 12.31
CA GLU A 40 4.98 -11.14 13.38
C GLU A 40 5.74 -10.13 14.24
N HIS A 41 6.88 -10.55 14.79
CA HIS A 41 7.66 -9.69 15.68
C HIS A 41 8.12 -8.41 14.98
N LEU A 42 8.52 -8.50 13.71
CA LEU A 42 8.91 -7.33 12.92
C LEU A 42 7.70 -6.40 12.67
N ALA A 43 6.55 -6.97 12.33
CA ALA A 43 5.31 -6.21 12.16
C ALA A 43 4.90 -5.51 13.46
N ASP A 44 5.06 -6.17 14.61
CA ASP A 44 4.78 -5.59 15.93
C ASP A 44 5.72 -4.43 16.26
N VAL A 45 7.03 -4.58 16.04
CA VAL A 45 8.00 -3.49 16.25
C VAL A 45 7.63 -2.27 15.40
N LEU A 46 7.29 -2.45 14.12
CA LEU A 46 6.90 -1.35 13.24
C LEU A 46 5.54 -0.75 13.62
N SER A 47 4.58 -1.57 14.06
CA SER A 47 3.29 -1.10 14.58
C SER A 47 3.45 -0.27 15.85
N GLU A 48 4.34 -0.64 16.76
CA GLU A 48 4.66 0.16 17.95
C GLU A 48 5.31 1.49 17.57
N LYS A 49 6.22 1.52 16.60
CA LYS A 49 6.81 2.77 16.11
C LYS A 49 5.78 3.68 15.45
N ALA A 50 4.78 3.12 14.77
CA ALA A 50 3.65 3.89 14.24
C ALA A 50 2.73 4.49 15.33
N ARG A 51 2.88 4.13 16.61
CA ARG A 51 2.15 4.73 17.75
C ARG A 51 2.90 5.88 18.44
N SER A 52 4.08 6.27 17.93
CA SER A 52 4.83 7.41 18.46
C SER A 52 4.05 8.73 18.31
N SER A 53 4.37 9.72 19.16
CA SER A 53 3.90 11.09 19.00
C SER A 53 4.67 11.89 17.94
N SER A 54 5.89 11.44 17.58
CA SER A 54 6.75 12.12 16.60
C SER A 54 6.30 11.81 15.18
N TRP A 55 6.01 12.86 14.40
CA TRP A 55 5.67 12.73 12.99
C TRP A 55 6.78 12.02 12.20
N VAL A 56 8.05 12.27 12.54
CA VAL A 56 9.22 11.67 11.88
C VAL A 56 9.19 10.15 12.06
N VAL A 57 9.07 9.70 13.31
CA VAL A 57 9.07 8.28 13.65
C VAL A 57 7.89 7.56 13.02
N VAL A 58 6.68 8.13 13.14
CA VAL A 58 5.47 7.54 12.58
C VAL A 58 5.56 7.45 11.06
N PHE A 59 5.96 8.52 10.38
CA PHE A 59 6.02 8.54 8.92
C PHE A 59 7.09 7.57 8.39
N LYS A 60 8.27 7.51 9.02
CA LYS A 60 9.31 6.52 8.69
C LYS A 60 8.84 5.09 8.92
N ALA A 61 8.05 4.82 9.96
CA ALA A 61 7.45 3.50 10.18
C ALA A 61 6.49 3.12 9.04
N LEU A 62 5.62 4.04 8.61
CA LEU A 62 4.73 3.82 7.47
C LEU A 62 5.50 3.58 6.17
N VAL A 63 6.54 4.39 5.88
CA VAL A 63 7.40 4.22 4.69
C VAL A 63 8.11 2.88 4.73
N THR A 64 8.65 2.48 5.88
CA THR A 64 9.32 1.19 6.07
C THR A 64 8.35 0.04 5.83
N VAL A 65 7.15 0.07 6.42
CA VAL A 65 6.12 -0.96 6.18
C VAL A 65 5.74 -1.05 4.71
N HIS A 66 5.51 0.09 4.04
CA HIS A 66 5.19 0.09 2.61
C HIS A 66 6.35 -0.47 1.77
N HIS A 67 7.60 -0.11 2.09
CA HIS A 67 8.78 -0.66 1.43
C HIS A 67 8.83 -2.18 1.54
N LEU A 68 8.56 -2.75 2.72
CA LEU A 68 8.51 -4.19 2.94
C LEU A 68 7.34 -4.86 2.23
N MET A 69 6.17 -4.20 2.16
CA MET A 69 5.02 -4.70 1.36
C MET A 69 5.37 -4.80 -0.13
N VAL A 70 6.12 -3.83 -0.67
CA VAL A 70 6.47 -3.75 -2.11
C VAL A 70 7.64 -4.66 -2.45
N HIS A 71 8.70 -4.67 -1.65
CA HIS A 71 9.98 -5.30 -1.99
C HIS A 71 10.22 -6.64 -1.27
N GLY A 72 9.51 -6.89 -0.16
CA GLY A 72 9.63 -8.14 0.60
C GLY A 72 8.76 -9.26 0.05
N ASN A 73 9.02 -10.46 0.56
CA ASN A 73 8.23 -11.67 0.35
C ASN A 73 6.75 -11.44 0.73
N GLU A 74 5.84 -12.05 -0.04
CA GLU A 74 4.39 -11.89 0.12
C GLU A 74 3.88 -12.28 1.52
N ARG A 75 4.60 -13.15 2.24
CA ARG A 75 4.29 -13.52 3.63
C ARG A 75 4.18 -12.30 4.55
N PHE A 76 4.91 -11.22 4.28
CA PHE A 76 4.82 -10.00 5.07
C PHE A 76 3.45 -9.32 4.90
N ILE A 77 3.06 -9.00 3.67
CA ILE A 77 1.76 -8.36 3.41
C ILE A 77 0.59 -9.29 3.77
N GLN A 78 0.72 -10.60 3.56
CA GLN A 78 -0.30 -11.58 3.99
C GLN A 78 -0.47 -11.59 5.51
N HIS A 79 0.62 -11.50 6.27
CA HIS A 79 0.56 -11.35 7.72
C HIS A 79 -0.12 -10.03 8.13
N LEU A 80 0.16 -8.91 7.45
CA LEU A 80 -0.53 -7.65 7.73
C LEU A 80 -2.03 -7.72 7.38
N ALA A 81 -2.38 -8.42 6.30
CA ALA A 81 -3.74 -8.60 5.82
C ALA A 81 -4.61 -9.44 6.78
N SER A 82 -4.00 -10.32 7.57
CA SER A 82 -4.71 -11.12 8.58
C SER A 82 -5.14 -10.30 9.80
N ARG A 83 -4.55 -9.11 10.02
CA ARG A 83 -4.91 -8.22 11.14
C ARG A 83 -6.23 -7.49 10.85
N SER A 84 -7.02 -7.22 11.89
CA SER A 84 -8.28 -6.48 11.76
C SER A 84 -8.07 -5.03 11.33
N SER A 85 -7.02 -4.39 11.84
CA SER A 85 -6.53 -3.07 11.46
C SER A 85 -5.01 -3.04 11.52
N LEU A 86 -4.36 -2.42 10.52
CA LEU A 86 -2.91 -2.28 10.48
C LEU A 86 -2.45 -1.00 11.22
N PHE A 87 -3.07 0.15 10.91
CA PHE A 87 -2.78 1.43 11.56
C PHE A 87 -4.06 2.16 11.99
N THR A 88 -4.05 2.75 13.19
CA THR A 88 -5.15 3.57 13.71
C THR A 88 -4.72 5.03 13.83
N LEU A 89 -4.44 5.67 12.70
CA LEU A 89 -3.86 7.02 12.65
C LEU A 89 -4.83 8.10 12.16
N HIS A 90 -6.12 7.84 12.05
CA HIS A 90 -7.12 8.79 11.52
C HIS A 90 -7.17 10.15 12.25
N ASN A 91 -6.75 10.21 13.52
CA ASN A 91 -6.66 11.44 14.32
C ASN A 91 -5.22 11.86 14.65
N PHE A 92 -4.20 11.25 14.03
CA PHE A 92 -2.81 11.55 14.31
C PHE A 92 -2.51 13.04 14.08
N MET A 93 -1.87 13.70 15.06
CA MET A 93 -1.48 15.09 14.98
C MET A 93 -0.28 15.38 15.88
N ASP A 94 0.85 15.72 15.26
CA ASP A 94 2.02 16.24 15.94
C ASP A 94 2.01 17.77 15.88
N LYS A 95 2.00 18.40 17.06
CA LYS A 95 1.99 19.87 17.23
C LYS A 95 3.33 20.42 17.72
N SER A 96 4.37 19.59 17.82
CA SER A 96 5.67 19.98 18.37
C SER A 96 6.39 21.02 17.51
N VAL A 97 6.26 20.91 16.18
CA VAL A 97 6.87 21.81 15.20
C VAL A 97 5.92 22.03 14.02
N LEU A 98 6.10 23.15 13.29
CA LEU A 98 5.27 23.52 12.14
C LEU A 98 5.22 22.42 11.08
N GLU A 99 6.37 21.81 10.78
CA GLU A 99 6.45 20.70 9.82
C GLU A 99 5.64 19.48 10.30
N GLY A 100 5.61 19.20 11.59
CA GLY A 100 4.83 18.11 12.18
C GLY A 100 3.33 18.28 11.95
N TYR A 101 2.83 19.52 12.04
CA TYR A 101 1.44 19.83 11.73
C TYR A 101 1.09 19.51 10.28
N THR A 102 1.94 19.95 9.34
CA THR A 102 1.78 19.69 7.91
C THR A 102 1.89 18.19 7.59
N MET A 103 2.92 17.53 8.08
CA MET A 103 3.20 16.11 7.85
C MET A 103 2.14 15.20 8.45
N SER A 104 1.49 15.60 9.55
CA SER A 104 0.37 14.87 10.12
C SER A 104 -0.76 14.63 9.11
N THR A 105 -1.03 15.59 8.23
CA THR A 105 -2.05 15.42 7.17
C THR A 105 -1.67 14.32 6.19
N PHE A 106 -0.41 14.27 5.76
CA PHE A 106 0.09 13.23 4.86
C PHE A 106 0.19 11.87 5.54
N ILE A 107 0.57 11.82 6.82
CA ILE A 107 0.58 10.58 7.62
C ILE A 107 -0.82 9.96 7.67
N ARG A 108 -1.87 10.74 7.95
CA ARG A 108 -3.25 10.26 7.97
C ARG A 108 -3.65 9.67 6.62
N ARG A 109 -3.43 10.40 5.53
CA ARG A 109 -3.75 9.96 4.16
C ARG A 109 -2.96 8.71 3.75
N TYR A 110 -1.66 8.68 4.04
CA TYR A 110 -0.79 7.57 3.71
C TYR A 110 -1.13 6.30 4.52
N SER A 111 -1.42 6.44 5.81
CA SER A 111 -1.89 5.32 6.64
C SER A 111 -3.20 4.72 6.12
N ARG A 112 -4.11 5.56 5.62
CA ARG A 112 -5.37 5.12 5.00
C ARG A 112 -5.07 4.27 3.78
N TYR A 113 -4.19 4.74 2.89
CA TYR A 113 -3.77 3.96 1.73
C TYR A 113 -3.17 2.59 2.12
N LEU A 114 -2.27 2.54 3.12
CA LEU A 114 -1.67 1.26 3.55
C LEU A 114 -2.69 0.31 4.17
N ASN A 115 -3.65 0.82 4.93
CA ASN A 115 -4.79 0.03 5.42
C ASN A 115 -5.61 -0.54 4.25
N GLU A 116 -5.95 0.27 3.24
CA GLU A 116 -6.69 -0.19 2.06
C GLU A 116 -5.88 -1.19 1.22
N LYS A 117 -4.56 -1.01 1.08
CA LYS A 117 -3.69 -1.99 0.41
C LYS A 117 -3.70 -3.34 1.14
N SER A 118 -3.63 -3.33 2.47
CA SER A 118 -3.71 -4.55 3.29
C SER A 118 -5.08 -5.22 3.17
N LEU A 119 -6.17 -4.44 3.24
CA LEU A 119 -7.54 -4.93 3.12
C LEU A 119 -7.81 -5.51 1.72
N SER A 120 -7.38 -4.82 0.66
CA SER A 120 -7.45 -5.29 -0.72
C SER A 120 -6.74 -6.64 -0.88
N CYS A 121 -5.54 -6.77 -0.32
CA CYS A 121 -4.81 -8.04 -0.31
C CYS A 121 -5.57 -9.16 0.40
N ARG A 122 -6.27 -8.87 1.51
CA ARG A 122 -7.13 -9.85 2.20
C ARG A 122 -8.31 -10.28 1.32
N LEU A 123 -9.01 -9.32 0.73
CA LEU A 123 -10.25 -9.58 -0.02
C LEU A 123 -9.99 -10.27 -1.36
N ILE A 124 -8.89 -9.93 -2.03
CA ILE A 124 -8.49 -10.51 -3.33
C ILE A 124 -7.64 -11.77 -3.13
N THR A 125 -7.18 -12.05 -1.90
CA THR A 125 -6.20 -13.10 -1.57
C THR A 125 -4.87 -12.98 -2.33
N SER A 126 -4.56 -11.78 -2.83
CA SER A 126 -3.35 -11.47 -3.60
C SER A 126 -3.07 -9.97 -3.58
N ASP A 127 -1.79 -9.59 -3.63
CA ASP A 127 -1.43 -8.19 -3.88
C ASP A 127 -1.56 -7.89 -5.38
N VAL A 128 -2.62 -7.17 -5.74
CA VAL A 128 -2.88 -6.78 -7.13
C VAL A 128 -1.71 -6.04 -7.78
N THR A 129 -0.87 -5.34 -7.01
CA THR A 129 0.31 -4.63 -7.53
C THR A 129 1.45 -5.58 -7.89
N LYS A 130 1.46 -6.81 -7.37
CA LYS A 130 2.45 -7.85 -7.69
C LYS A 130 1.91 -8.93 -8.63
N ALA A 131 0.61 -8.93 -8.90
CA ALA A 131 -0.03 -9.90 -9.77
C ALA A 131 0.58 -9.93 -11.19
N LYS A 132 0.65 -11.14 -11.76
CA LYS A 132 1.12 -11.38 -13.13
C LYS A 132 0.32 -10.53 -14.14
N ARG A 133 1.02 -9.94 -15.11
CA ARG A 133 0.47 -9.04 -16.15
C ARG A 133 0.52 -9.64 -17.55
N GLY A 134 -0.14 -8.98 -18.50
CA GLY A 134 -0.11 -9.34 -19.92
C GLY A 134 -1.10 -10.44 -20.31
N MET A 135 -0.90 -11.09 -21.47
CA MET A 135 -1.88 -12.02 -22.06
C MET A 135 -2.28 -13.19 -21.15
N GLY A 136 -1.38 -13.65 -20.27
CA GLY A 136 -1.67 -14.65 -19.25
C GLY A 136 -1.67 -14.10 -17.83
N GLY A 137 -1.95 -12.80 -17.67
CA GLY A 137 -2.00 -12.10 -16.40
C GLY A 137 -3.33 -12.25 -15.70
N MET A 138 -3.31 -12.14 -14.36
CA MET A 138 -4.46 -12.39 -13.48
C MET A 138 -5.73 -11.68 -13.97
N MET A 139 -5.64 -10.38 -14.22
CA MET A 139 -6.79 -9.55 -14.60
C MET A 139 -7.34 -9.86 -16.00
N ARG A 140 -6.49 -10.35 -16.93
CA ARG A 140 -6.91 -10.67 -18.31
C ARG A 140 -7.54 -12.04 -18.45
N THR A 141 -7.21 -12.98 -17.57
CA THR A 141 -7.71 -14.36 -17.63
C THR A 141 -8.92 -14.59 -16.73
N MET A 142 -9.09 -13.76 -15.70
CA MET A 142 -10.19 -13.80 -14.74
C MET A 142 -11.56 -13.78 -15.43
N ASP A 143 -12.54 -14.49 -14.84
CA ASP A 143 -13.89 -14.55 -15.37
C ASP A 143 -14.70 -13.28 -15.05
N THR A 144 -15.86 -13.12 -15.70
CA THR A 144 -16.68 -11.92 -15.57
C THR A 144 -17.21 -11.71 -14.16
N LYS A 145 -17.62 -12.77 -13.46
CA LYS A 145 -18.20 -12.66 -12.11
C LYS A 145 -17.12 -12.27 -11.10
N GLU A 146 -15.95 -12.89 -11.19
CA GLU A 146 -14.80 -12.54 -10.36
C GLU A 146 -14.35 -11.09 -10.59
N LEU A 147 -14.25 -10.67 -11.85
CA LEU A 147 -13.87 -9.30 -12.20
C LEU A 147 -14.83 -8.25 -11.62
N LEU A 148 -16.14 -8.50 -11.70
CA LEU A 148 -17.15 -7.60 -11.15
C LEU A 148 -17.03 -7.44 -9.63
N ASN A 149 -16.49 -8.45 -8.93
CA ASN A 149 -16.24 -8.37 -7.49
C ASN A 149 -14.89 -7.68 -7.17
N ILE A 150 -13.86 -7.92 -8.00
CA ILE A 150 -12.49 -7.46 -7.72
C ILE A 150 -12.24 -6.01 -8.15
N LEU A 151 -12.81 -5.58 -9.28
CA LEU A 151 -12.60 -4.21 -9.79
C LEU A 151 -13.00 -3.11 -8.79
N PRO A 152 -14.14 -3.19 -8.09
CA PRO A 152 -14.48 -2.22 -7.04
C PRO A 152 -13.44 -2.17 -5.90
N ILE A 153 -12.86 -3.31 -5.52
CA ILE A 153 -11.84 -3.37 -4.47
C ILE A 153 -10.55 -2.66 -4.92
N ILE A 154 -10.11 -2.91 -6.16
CA ILE A 154 -8.95 -2.22 -6.76
C ILE A 154 -9.20 -0.72 -6.82
N GLN A 155 -10.42 -0.31 -7.18
CA GLN A 155 -10.80 1.09 -7.26
C GLN A 155 -10.72 1.79 -5.88
N ILE A 156 -11.30 1.21 -4.84
CA ILE A 156 -11.23 1.76 -3.47
C ILE A 156 -9.77 1.94 -3.03
N GLN A 157 -8.92 0.94 -3.30
CA GLN A 157 -7.49 1.03 -3.02
C GLN A 157 -6.82 2.17 -3.80
N PHE A 158 -7.20 2.35 -5.07
CA PHE A 158 -6.62 3.38 -5.93
C PHE A 158 -7.10 4.79 -5.52
N ASP A 159 -8.38 4.95 -5.17
CA ASP A 159 -8.91 6.21 -4.64
C ASP A 159 -8.21 6.61 -3.35
N ALA A 160 -7.94 5.66 -2.45
CA ALA A 160 -7.17 5.92 -1.24
C ALA A 160 -5.72 6.37 -1.54
N LEU A 161 -5.10 5.83 -2.61
CA LEU A 161 -3.79 6.25 -3.08
C LEU A 161 -3.84 7.70 -3.59
N LEU A 162 -4.78 8.01 -4.48
CA LEU A 162 -4.93 9.33 -5.09
C LEU A 162 -5.25 10.40 -4.04
N ASN A 163 -5.96 10.02 -2.96
CA ASN A 163 -6.23 10.89 -1.81
C ASN A 163 -4.98 11.31 -1.02
N PHE A 164 -3.79 10.77 -1.30
CA PHE A 164 -2.54 11.35 -0.79
C PHE A 164 -2.42 12.82 -1.21
N ASN A 165 -2.77 13.13 -2.46
CA ASN A 165 -2.98 14.47 -3.02
C ASN A 165 -1.98 15.52 -2.51
N ALA A 166 -0.70 15.25 -2.72
CA ALA A 166 0.40 16.16 -2.42
C ALA A 166 0.76 16.97 -3.66
N ASN A 167 0.90 18.29 -3.49
CA ASN A 167 1.43 19.16 -4.53
C ASN A 167 2.97 19.15 -4.52
N PRO A 168 3.63 19.48 -5.64
CA PRO A 168 5.09 19.48 -5.71
C PRO A 168 5.79 20.34 -4.64
N ASP A 169 5.22 21.49 -4.27
CA ASP A 169 5.72 22.39 -3.23
C ASP A 169 5.64 21.80 -1.81
N GLN A 170 4.81 20.76 -1.60
CA GLN A 170 4.63 20.10 -0.31
C GLN A 170 5.59 18.92 -0.11
N LEU A 171 6.33 18.51 -1.15
CA LEU A 171 7.33 17.44 -1.10
C LEU A 171 8.68 17.95 -0.59
N THR A 172 8.69 18.51 0.63
CA THR A 172 9.78 19.35 1.15
C THR A 172 10.91 18.60 1.85
N ASN A 173 10.73 17.32 2.20
CA ASN A 173 11.73 16.54 2.92
C ASN A 173 11.87 15.10 2.37
N GLY A 174 12.92 14.40 2.80
CA GLY A 174 13.23 13.05 2.32
C GLY A 174 12.16 12.01 2.65
N ILE A 175 11.47 12.14 3.79
CA ILE A 175 10.48 11.14 4.26
C ILE A 175 9.23 11.18 3.39
N ILE A 176 8.66 12.36 3.15
CA ILE A 176 7.50 12.51 2.27
C ILE A 176 7.84 12.16 0.82
N LEU A 177 9.06 12.48 0.37
CA LEU A 177 9.54 12.10 -0.96
C LEU A 177 9.66 10.58 -1.11
N ALA A 178 10.16 9.88 -0.10
CA ALA A 178 10.23 8.42 -0.07
C ALA A 178 8.83 7.79 -0.10
N ALA A 179 7.88 8.32 0.67
CA ALA A 179 6.48 7.90 0.64
C ALA A 179 5.86 8.09 -0.76
N PHE A 180 6.04 9.27 -1.35
CA PHE A 180 5.54 9.60 -2.68
C PHE A 180 6.12 8.68 -3.77
N LYS A 181 7.42 8.39 -3.74
CA LYS A 181 8.06 7.46 -4.68
C LYS A 181 7.44 6.06 -4.62
N LEU A 182 7.09 5.56 -3.43
CA LEU A 182 6.42 4.27 -3.29
C LEU A 182 4.98 4.32 -3.79
N LEU A 183 4.21 5.37 -3.43
CA LEU A 183 2.85 5.58 -3.95
C LEU A 183 2.82 5.68 -5.47
N PHE A 184 3.77 6.38 -6.08
CA PHE A 184 3.88 6.50 -7.52
C PHE A 184 4.16 5.15 -8.19
N LYS A 185 5.01 4.30 -7.61
CA LYS A 185 5.23 2.95 -8.13
C LYS A 185 3.96 2.11 -8.06
N ASP A 186 3.22 2.17 -6.96
CA ASP A 186 1.99 1.41 -6.80
C ASP A 186 0.85 1.96 -7.68
N SER A 187 0.79 3.27 -7.94
CA SER A 187 -0.22 3.87 -8.82
C SER A 187 -0.09 3.35 -10.26
N LEU A 188 1.13 3.26 -10.78
CA LEU A 188 1.38 2.69 -12.10
C LEU A 188 0.91 1.23 -12.19
N ARG A 189 1.15 0.45 -11.13
CA ARG A 189 0.76 -0.96 -11.10
C ARG A 189 -0.74 -1.16 -10.91
N LEU A 190 -1.40 -0.33 -10.10
CA LEU A 190 -2.85 -0.33 -9.91
C LEU A 190 -3.56 0.09 -11.20
N PHE A 191 -3.11 1.16 -11.84
CA PHE A 191 -3.65 1.62 -13.12
C PHE A 191 -3.58 0.53 -14.19
N ALA A 192 -2.43 -0.15 -14.31
CA ALA A 192 -2.29 -1.28 -15.23
C ALA A 192 -3.28 -2.42 -14.90
N ALA A 193 -3.43 -2.79 -13.62
CA ALA A 193 -4.36 -3.83 -13.20
C ALA A 193 -5.81 -3.50 -13.57
N TYR A 194 -6.21 -2.27 -13.22
CA TYR A 194 -7.56 -1.79 -13.40
C TYR A 194 -7.89 -1.77 -14.90
N ASN A 195 -7.00 -1.22 -15.73
CA ASN A 195 -7.17 -1.21 -17.19
C ASN A 195 -7.26 -2.60 -17.79
N GLU A 196 -6.42 -3.55 -17.35
CA GLU A 196 -6.51 -4.94 -17.83
C GLU A 196 -7.87 -5.57 -17.49
N GLY A 197 -8.38 -5.34 -16.28
CA GLY A 197 -9.69 -5.85 -15.85
C GLY A 197 -10.85 -5.22 -16.62
N ILE A 198 -10.82 -3.90 -16.83
CA ILE A 198 -11.83 -3.18 -17.62
C ILE A 198 -11.83 -3.67 -19.07
N LEU A 199 -10.66 -3.79 -19.71
CA LEU A 199 -10.55 -4.31 -21.08
C LEU A 199 -11.07 -5.75 -21.19
N ASN A 200 -10.80 -6.59 -20.19
CA ASN A 200 -11.34 -7.95 -20.15
C ASN A 200 -12.88 -7.95 -20.07
N LEU A 201 -13.47 -7.13 -19.18
CA LEU A 201 -14.93 -6.97 -19.11
C LEU A 201 -15.52 -6.51 -20.44
N LEU A 202 -14.97 -5.47 -21.05
CA LEU A 202 -15.44 -4.94 -22.34
C LEU A 202 -15.34 -5.97 -23.47
N GLY A 203 -14.24 -6.71 -23.53
CA GLY A 203 -14.05 -7.78 -24.52
C GLY A 203 -15.10 -8.89 -24.41
N ARG A 204 -15.45 -9.29 -23.18
CA ARG A 204 -16.49 -10.31 -22.94
C ARG A 204 -17.89 -9.80 -23.19
N LEU A 205 -18.17 -8.52 -22.91
CA LEU A 205 -19.46 -7.89 -23.20
C LEU A 205 -19.75 -7.81 -24.70
N ARG A 206 -18.75 -7.46 -25.51
CA ARG A 206 -18.88 -7.44 -26.97
C ARG A 206 -19.28 -8.82 -27.52
N ASN A 207 -18.79 -9.89 -26.91
CA ASN A 207 -19.08 -11.26 -27.33
C ASN A 207 -20.42 -11.80 -26.78
N LYS A 208 -21.01 -11.13 -25.77
CA LYS A 208 -22.30 -11.51 -25.16
C LYS A 208 -23.33 -10.39 -25.39
N HIS A 209 -24.06 -10.45 -26.50
CA HIS A 209 -25.10 -9.49 -26.90
C HIS A 209 -26.18 -9.17 -25.83
N CYS A 210 -26.31 -9.96 -24.74
CA CYS A 210 -27.46 -9.94 -23.83
C CYS A 210 -27.22 -9.31 -22.43
N LEU A 211 -26.03 -8.80 -22.10
CA LEU A 211 -25.69 -8.31 -20.75
C LEU A 211 -25.58 -6.78 -20.61
N LYS A 212 -26.16 -6.02 -21.53
CA LYS A 212 -26.03 -4.55 -21.56
C LYS A 212 -26.63 -3.83 -20.34
N ASN A 213 -27.74 -4.31 -19.76
CA ASN A 213 -28.53 -3.47 -18.86
C ASN A 213 -27.97 -3.35 -17.43
N LYS A 214 -27.23 -4.34 -16.91
CA LYS A 214 -26.64 -4.26 -15.55
C LYS A 214 -25.28 -3.56 -15.51
N LEU A 215 -24.58 -3.51 -16.64
CA LEU A 215 -23.21 -2.97 -16.74
C LEU A 215 -23.17 -1.50 -17.14
N VAL A 216 -24.20 -1.02 -17.84
CA VAL A 216 -24.35 0.40 -18.17
C VAL A 216 -24.49 1.23 -16.89
N GLU A 217 -25.27 0.80 -15.89
CA GLU A 217 -25.36 1.50 -14.60
C GLU A 217 -24.03 1.54 -13.84
N THR A 218 -23.23 0.47 -13.91
CA THR A 218 -21.89 0.44 -13.29
C THR A 218 -20.82 1.17 -14.11
N PHE A 219 -21.07 1.55 -15.37
CA PHE A 219 -20.12 2.34 -16.16
C PHE A 219 -20.43 3.84 -16.10
N TYR A 220 -21.71 4.23 -16.03
CA TYR A 220 -22.12 5.66 -15.98
C TYR A 220 -22.00 6.29 -14.58
N LEU A 221 -21.91 5.50 -13.51
CA LEU A 221 -21.58 6.02 -12.17
C LEU A 221 -20.10 6.42 -12.00
N TYR A 222 -19.26 6.17 -13.01
CA TYR A 222 -17.80 6.21 -12.89
C TYR A 222 -17.08 6.97 -14.02
N ILE A 223 -17.83 7.79 -14.78
CA ILE A 223 -17.31 8.92 -15.57
C ILE A 223 -17.94 10.18 -14.97
#